data_AF-A0A7S0LW96-F1
#
_entry.id   AF-A0A7S0LW96-F1
#
_cell.length_a   1.000
_cell.length_b   1.000
_cell.length_c   1.000
_cell.angle_alpha   90.00
_cell.angle_beta   90.00
_cell.angle_gamma   90.00
#
_symmetry.space_group_name_H-M   'P 1'
#
loop_
_entity.id
_entity.type
_entity.pdbx_description
1 polymer ?
#
loop_
_entity_poly.entity_id
_entity_poly.type
_entity_poly.pdbx_seq_one_letter_code
_entity_poly.pdbx_strand_id
1 'polypeptide(L)'
;YASCTGCKIFASDSITPRISHVLPSAAPPGSSLTIFGAFSFYGNSSLDFVKVAVGVANCTIWQLSHSQIVCNISRDQRVGPVYLSIFVQGVGSSELFPYMIVPLLLSVFPNYGASILGGSSITLEGEGFDSELIV
;
A
#
# COMPACT_ATOMS: atom_id res chain seq x y z
N TYR A 1 23.78 -4.28 -30.67
CA TYR A 1 23.98 -3.09 -29.82
C TYR A 1 23.23 -1.93 -30.46
N ALA A 2 21.94 -1.77 -30.18
CA ALA A 2 21.17 -0.65 -30.72
C ALA A 2 21.35 0.55 -29.79
N SER A 3 22.22 1.49 -30.19
CA SER A 3 22.37 2.80 -29.56
C SER A 3 21.43 3.77 -30.27
N CYS A 4 20.46 4.33 -29.54
CA CYS A 4 19.54 5.32 -30.08
C CYS A 4 19.80 6.67 -29.41
N THR A 5 20.67 7.48 -30.01
CA THR A 5 21.12 8.80 -29.54
C THR A 5 20.07 9.88 -29.84
N GLY A 6 18.82 9.68 -29.42
CA GLY A 6 17.72 10.59 -29.73
C GLY A 6 16.31 10.10 -29.45
N CYS A 7 16.13 8.93 -28.83
CA CYS A 7 14.80 8.49 -28.38
C CYS A 7 14.28 9.44 -27.29
N LYS A 8 13.44 10.40 -27.67
CA LYS A 8 12.50 11.03 -26.73
C LYS A 8 11.49 9.97 -26.33
N ILE A 9 11.52 9.60 -25.06
CA ILE A 9 10.50 8.75 -24.46
C ILE A 9 9.24 9.61 -24.40
N PHE A 10 8.30 9.40 -25.31
CA PHE A 10 6.98 10.01 -25.19
C PHE A 10 6.24 9.25 -24.09
N ALA A 11 6.37 9.73 -22.85
CA ALA A 11 5.44 9.38 -21.80
C ALA A 11 4.10 10.01 -22.19
N SER A 12 3.26 9.24 -22.86
CA SER A 12 1.90 9.68 -23.16
C SER A 12 1.13 9.66 -21.85
N ASP A 13 0.83 10.84 -21.28
CA ASP A 13 0.03 10.97 -20.04
C ASP A 13 -1.33 10.25 -20.10
N SER A 14 -1.81 9.93 -21.31
CA SER A 14 -3.03 9.18 -21.56
C SER A 14 -2.95 7.67 -21.30
N ILE A 15 -1.75 7.10 -21.18
CA ILE A 15 -1.57 5.65 -20.95
C ILE A 15 -0.88 5.35 -19.61
N THR A 16 -0.26 6.32 -18.95
CA THR A 16 0.38 6.13 -17.65
C THR A 16 -0.65 5.71 -16.60
N PRO A 17 -0.44 4.61 -15.85
CA PRO A 17 -1.35 4.22 -14.80
C PRO A 17 -1.35 5.29 -13.70
N ARG A 18 -2.54 5.74 -13.29
CA ARG A 18 -2.68 6.82 -12.30
C ARG A 18 -3.59 6.39 -11.16
N ILE A 19 -3.10 6.56 -9.94
CA ILE A 19 -3.87 6.30 -8.72
C ILE A 19 -4.71 7.54 -8.43
N SER A 20 -6.03 7.35 -8.29
CA SER A 20 -6.98 8.40 -7.91
C SER A 20 -7.16 8.44 -6.40
N HIS A 21 -7.41 7.30 -5.79
CA HIS A 21 -7.60 7.15 -4.33
C HIS A 21 -7.51 5.68 -3.93
N VAL A 22 -7.39 5.44 -2.63
CA VAL A 22 -7.16 4.10 -2.07
C VAL A 22 -8.05 3.91 -0.85
N LEU A 23 -8.68 2.73 -0.74
CA LEU A 23 -9.49 2.32 0.39
C LEU A 23 -8.98 1.00 1.00
N PRO A 24 -8.83 0.93 2.33
CA PRO A 24 -8.82 2.06 3.27
C PRO A 24 -7.59 2.98 3.04
N SER A 25 -7.65 4.25 3.45
CA SER A 25 -6.55 5.22 3.30
C SER A 25 -5.32 4.91 4.17
N ALA A 26 -5.51 4.07 5.19
CA ALA A 26 -4.46 3.47 6.00
C ALA A 26 -4.90 2.08 6.46
N ALA A 27 -3.97 1.14 6.54
CA ALA A 27 -4.26 -0.23 6.98
C ALA A 27 -3.05 -0.88 7.66
N PRO A 28 -3.27 -1.87 8.53
CA PRO A 28 -2.19 -2.67 9.05
C PRO A 28 -1.63 -3.67 8.03
N PRO A 29 -0.39 -4.15 8.24
CA PRO A 29 0.19 -5.23 7.44
C PRO A 29 -0.75 -6.43 7.34
N GLY A 30 -0.80 -7.11 6.19
CA GLY A 30 -1.70 -8.24 5.95
C GLY A 30 -3.15 -7.89 5.59
N SER A 31 -3.53 -6.61 5.61
CA SER A 31 -4.89 -6.16 5.23
C SER A 31 -5.09 -6.14 3.72
N SER A 32 -6.36 -6.20 3.30
CA SER A 32 -6.75 -5.97 1.91
C SER A 32 -6.82 -4.48 1.59
N LEU A 33 -6.29 -4.14 0.42
CA LEU A 33 -6.20 -2.78 -0.11
C LEU A 33 -6.92 -2.73 -1.46
N THR A 34 -7.79 -1.74 -1.62
CA THR A 34 -8.47 -1.45 -2.88
C THR A 34 -7.95 -0.14 -3.43
N ILE A 35 -7.30 -0.19 -4.58
CA ILE A 35 -6.70 0.95 -5.26
C ILE A 35 -7.59 1.33 -6.45
N PHE A 36 -8.07 2.57 -6.49
CA PHE A 36 -8.89 3.10 -7.57
C PHE A 36 -8.09 4.07 -8.42
N GLY A 37 -8.31 4.05 -9.73
CA GLY A 37 -7.52 4.85 -10.64
C GLY A 37 -7.88 4.63 -12.10
N ALA A 38 -7.01 5.12 -12.97
CA ALA A 38 -7.03 4.80 -14.39
C ALA A 38 -5.82 3.92 -14.69
N PHE A 39 -6.03 2.62 -14.84
CA PHE A 39 -4.99 1.65 -15.09
C PHE A 39 -5.17 1.13 -16.51
N SER A 40 -4.63 1.88 -17.48
CA SER A 40 -4.70 1.50 -18.89
C SER A 40 -3.94 0.19 -19.12
N PHE A 41 -4.64 -0.94 -19.09
CA PHE A 41 -4.08 -2.25 -19.36
C PHE A 41 -4.04 -2.49 -20.87
N TYR A 42 -2.89 -2.22 -21.49
CA TYR A 42 -2.76 -2.38 -22.93
C TYR A 42 -2.73 -3.88 -23.30
N GLY A 43 -3.86 -4.39 -23.80
CA GLY A 43 -3.98 -5.73 -24.44
C GLY A 43 -3.91 -6.94 -23.50
N ASN A 44 -3.83 -6.73 -22.19
CA ASN A 44 -3.57 -7.78 -21.21
C ASN A 44 -3.98 -7.33 -19.80
N SER A 45 -4.96 -8.01 -19.20
CA SER A 45 -5.39 -7.80 -17.80
C SER A 45 -4.98 -8.98 -16.90
N SER A 46 -3.85 -9.62 -17.19
CA SER A 46 -3.38 -10.76 -16.39
C SER A 46 -2.61 -10.28 -15.16
N LEU A 47 -2.75 -11.00 -14.05
CA LEU A 47 -2.11 -10.70 -12.77
C LEU A 47 -0.57 -10.70 -12.88
N ASP A 48 0.00 -11.41 -13.85
CA ASP A 48 1.46 -11.51 -14.02
C ASP A 48 2.10 -10.22 -14.58
N PHE A 49 1.31 -9.37 -15.22
CA PHE A 49 1.79 -8.18 -15.93
C PHE A 49 1.67 -6.91 -15.09
N VAL A 50 0.94 -6.97 -13.98
CA VAL A 50 0.73 -5.84 -13.08
C VAL A 50 1.40 -6.15 -11.74
N LYS A 51 2.25 -5.23 -11.29
CA LYS A 51 2.90 -5.31 -9.98
C LYS A 51 2.53 -4.07 -9.18
N VAL A 52 2.08 -4.28 -7.94
CA VAL A 52 1.84 -3.19 -7.00
C VAL A 52 2.91 -3.28 -5.92
N ALA A 53 3.63 -2.20 -5.70
CA ALA A 53 4.57 -2.08 -4.60
C ALA A 53 4.01 -1.14 -3.53
N VAL A 54 4.07 -1.58 -2.28
CA VAL A 54 3.72 -0.82 -1.08
C VAL A 54 5.02 -0.64 -0.31
N GLY A 55 5.62 0.55 -0.36
CA GLY A 55 6.94 0.80 0.21
C GLY A 55 8.01 -0.11 -0.40
N VAL A 56 8.62 -0.96 0.43
CA VAL A 56 9.69 -1.92 0.03
C VAL A 56 9.17 -3.31 -0.33
N ALA A 57 7.88 -3.58 -0.10
CA ALA A 57 7.28 -4.90 -0.30
C ALA A 57 6.27 -4.89 -1.44
N ASN A 58 6.15 -6.01 -2.14
CA ASN A 58 5.14 -6.18 -3.18
C ASN A 58 3.80 -6.58 -2.56
N CYS A 59 2.71 -6.01 -3.09
CA CYS A 59 1.34 -6.39 -2.78
C CYS A 59 0.95 -7.61 -3.62
N THR A 60 0.30 -8.60 -3.01
CA THR A 60 -0.24 -9.75 -3.76
C THR A 60 -1.61 -9.41 -4.33
N ILE A 61 -1.69 -9.25 -5.65
CA ILE A 61 -2.93 -8.89 -6.35
C ILE A 61 -3.80 -10.14 -6.50
N TRP A 62 -5.09 -10.02 -6.18
CA TRP A 62 -6.05 -11.11 -6.37
C TRP A 62 -7.26 -10.70 -7.22
N GLN A 63 -7.51 -9.40 -7.38
CA GLN A 63 -8.52 -8.89 -8.30
C GLN A 63 -7.98 -7.66 -9.05
N LEU A 64 -8.24 -7.62 -10.36
CA LEU A 64 -7.78 -6.55 -11.24
C LEU A 64 -8.92 -6.13 -12.18
N SER A 65 -9.06 -4.84 -12.41
CA SER A 65 -10.03 -4.21 -13.30
C SER A 65 -9.48 -2.86 -13.76
N HIS A 66 -9.92 -2.37 -14.93
CA HIS A 66 -9.35 -1.17 -15.57
C HIS A 66 -9.34 0.08 -14.67
N SER A 67 -10.22 0.13 -13.67
CA SER A 67 -10.32 1.21 -12.69
C SER A 67 -10.07 0.81 -11.25
N GLN A 68 -9.80 -0.47 -10.97
CA GLN A 68 -9.73 -1.00 -9.62
C GLN A 68 -8.71 -2.15 -9.52
N ILE A 69 -7.84 -2.09 -8.53
CA ILE A 69 -6.91 -3.18 -8.19
C ILE A 69 -7.12 -3.53 -6.73
N VAL A 70 -7.32 -4.80 -6.43
CA VAL A 70 -7.43 -5.31 -5.06
C VAL A 70 -6.25 -6.22 -4.76
N CYS A 71 -5.50 -5.88 -3.72
CA CYS A 71 -4.29 -6.59 -3.34
C CYS A 71 -4.15 -6.68 -1.82
N ASN A 72 -3.36 -7.62 -1.32
CA ASN A 72 -3.05 -7.73 0.11
C ASN A 72 -1.67 -7.18 0.43
N ILE A 73 -1.62 -6.31 1.45
CA ILE A 73 -0.37 -5.74 1.96
C ILE A 73 0.45 -6.87 2.58
N SER A 74 1.75 -6.93 2.28
CA SER A 74 2.63 -7.92 2.92
C SER A 74 2.63 -7.76 4.45
N ARG A 75 2.66 -8.88 5.18
CA ARG A 75 2.80 -8.86 6.65
C ARG A 75 4.17 -8.36 7.10
N ASP A 76 5.16 -8.39 6.22
CA ASP A 76 6.53 -7.93 6.50
C ASP A 76 6.68 -6.41 6.41
N GLN A 77 5.59 -5.67 6.16
CA GLN A 77 5.63 -4.22 6.11
C GLN A 77 5.86 -3.59 7.49
N ARG A 78 6.62 -2.50 7.51
CA ARG A 78 6.82 -1.68 8.69
C ARG A 78 5.71 -0.64 8.78
N VAL A 79 5.32 -0.33 10.01
CA VAL A 79 4.38 0.75 10.30
C VAL A 79 5.03 2.10 9.97
N GLY A 80 4.25 3.02 9.41
CA GLY A 80 4.69 4.35 9.05
C GLY A 80 4.24 4.81 7.66
N PRO A 81 4.67 6.01 7.23
CA PRO A 81 4.40 6.53 5.91
C PRO A 81 5.17 5.74 4.84
N VAL A 82 4.49 5.36 3.77
CA VAL A 82 5.05 4.62 2.63
C VAL A 82 4.50 5.20 1.32
N TYR A 83 5.09 4.78 0.20
CA TYR A 83 4.57 5.11 -1.12
C TYR A 83 4.02 3.86 -1.82
N LEU A 84 2.87 4.01 -2.47
CA LEU A 84 2.31 3.05 -3.39
C LEU A 84 2.79 3.36 -4.81
N SER A 85 3.11 2.32 -5.56
CA SER A 85 3.36 2.43 -6.99
C SER A 85 2.82 1.21 -7.72
N ILE A 86 2.36 1.42 -8.94
CA ILE A 86 1.82 0.38 -9.82
C ILE A 86 2.70 0.33 -11.05
N PHE A 87 3.22 -0.84 -11.37
CA PHE A 87 3.95 -1.11 -12.59
C PHE A 87 3.10 -2.00 -13.49
N VAL A 88 2.86 -1.55 -14.71
CA VAL A 88 2.17 -2.31 -15.75
C VAL A 88 3.17 -2.59 -16.87
N GLN A 89 3.45 -3.87 -17.11
CA GLN A 89 4.39 -4.29 -18.14
C GLN A 89 3.92 -3.83 -19.53
N GLY A 90 4.81 -3.20 -20.29
CA GLY A 90 4.51 -2.64 -21.61
C GLY A 90 3.89 -1.25 -21.59
N VAL A 91 3.57 -0.70 -20.40
CA VAL A 91 3.05 0.67 -20.22
C VAL A 91 4.03 1.51 -19.42
N GLY A 92 4.34 1.12 -18.19
CA GLY A 92 5.23 1.86 -17.29
C GLY A 92 4.77 1.84 -15.83
N SER A 93 5.39 2.70 -15.03
CA SER A 93 5.07 2.88 -13.60
C SER A 93 4.13 4.06 -13.39
N SER A 94 3.29 3.98 -12.36
CA SER A 94 2.52 5.10 -11.85
C SER A 94 3.42 6.08 -11.10
N GLU A 95 2.89 7.28 -10.86
CA GLU A 95 3.43 8.17 -9.85
C GLU A 95 3.36 7.53 -8.45
N LEU A 96 4.26 7.99 -7.57
CA LEU A 96 4.26 7.58 -6.17
C LEU A 96 3.04 8.18 -5.46
N PHE A 97 2.19 7.33 -4.91
CA PHE A 97 1.03 7.75 -4.14
C PHE A 97 1.30 7.59 -2.64
N PRO A 98 1.16 8.65 -1.83
CA PRO A 98 1.41 8.57 -0.39
C PRO A 98 0.39 7.67 0.30
N TYR A 99 0.86 6.80 1.18
CA TYR A 99 0.04 5.86 1.94
C TYR A 99 0.57 5.67 3.35
N MET A 100 -0.24 5.12 4.26
CA MET A 100 0.14 4.92 5.65
C MET A 100 -0.14 3.48 6.09
N ILE A 101 0.90 2.81 6.58
CA ILE A 101 0.76 1.55 7.32
C ILE A 101 0.58 1.89 8.79
N VAL A 102 -0.49 1.38 9.40
CA VAL A 102 -0.82 1.63 10.81
C VAL A 102 -0.64 0.35 11.64
N PRO A 103 -0.40 0.43 12.95
CA PRO A 103 -0.36 -0.76 13.78
C PRO A 103 -1.74 -1.40 13.88
N LEU A 104 -1.78 -2.71 14.12
CA LEU A 104 -2.99 -3.47 14.42
C LEU A 104 -3.14 -3.59 15.94
N LEU A 105 -4.18 -3.02 16.52
CA LEU A 105 -4.53 -3.27 17.92
C LEU A 105 -5.42 -4.51 18.03
N LEU A 106 -4.98 -5.51 18.79
CA LEU A 106 -5.71 -6.76 19.03
C LEU A 106 -6.48 -6.72 20.35
N SER A 107 -5.84 -6.28 21.44
CA SER A 107 -6.46 -6.28 22.76
C SER A 107 -5.96 -5.14 23.65
N VAL A 108 -6.80 -4.78 24.64
CA VAL A 108 -6.48 -3.81 25.69
C VAL A 108 -6.85 -4.42 27.03
N PHE A 109 -5.91 -4.50 27.96
CA PHE A 109 -6.15 -5.08 29.27
C PHE A 109 -5.42 -4.35 30.41
N PRO A 110 -6.11 -4.03 31.53
CA PRO A 110 -7.55 -4.10 31.71
C PRO A 110 -8.28 -3.07 30.81
N ASN A 111 -9.51 -3.37 30.39
CA ASN A 111 -10.33 -2.45 29.58
C ASN A 111 -11.03 -1.37 30.42
N TYR A 112 -10.70 -1.29 31.72
CA TYR A 112 -11.12 -0.26 32.65
C TYR A 112 -9.98 0.08 33.60
N GLY A 113 -9.90 1.35 34.02
CA GLY A 113 -8.98 1.79 35.05
C GLY A 113 -9.51 1.48 36.46
N ALA A 114 -8.60 1.30 37.42
CA ALA A 114 -8.97 1.13 38.82
C ALA A 114 -9.39 2.45 39.50
N SER A 115 -9.13 3.61 38.86
CA SER A 115 -9.43 4.94 39.39
C SER A 115 -9.98 5.88 38.32
N ILE A 116 -10.94 6.72 38.71
CA ILE A 116 -11.49 7.80 37.86
C ILE A 116 -10.46 8.92 37.62
N LEU A 117 -9.43 9.01 38.47
CA LEU A 117 -8.35 9.99 38.34
C LEU A 117 -7.25 9.52 37.36
N GLY A 118 -7.40 8.32 36.78
CA GLY A 118 -6.40 7.72 35.91
C GLY A 118 -5.23 7.08 36.67
N GLY A 119 -4.08 6.95 36.02
CA GLY A 119 -2.86 6.36 36.60
C GLY A 119 -2.83 4.83 36.65
N SER A 120 -3.81 4.15 36.04
CA SER A 120 -3.80 2.70 35.90
C SER A 120 -2.96 2.29 34.68
N SER A 121 -2.02 1.37 34.86
CA SER A 121 -1.31 0.76 33.75
C SER A 121 -2.25 -0.12 32.93
N ILE A 122 -2.21 0.05 31.61
CA ILE A 122 -2.89 -0.83 30.66
C ILE A 122 -1.86 -1.47 29.74
N THR A 123 -2.15 -2.67 29.30
CA THR A 123 -1.40 -3.42 28.30
C THR A 123 -2.15 -3.35 26.99
N LEU A 124 -1.48 -2.90 25.94
CA LEU A 124 -1.96 -2.96 24.56
C LEU A 124 -1.27 -4.13 23.88
N GLU A 125 -2.06 -5.03 23.31
CA GLU A 125 -1.55 -6.15 22.52
C GLU A 125 -1.87 -5.90 21.05
N GLY A 126 -0.91 -6.15 20.17
CA GLY A 126 -1.14 -6.07 18.74
C GLY A 126 0.13 -6.16 17.90
N GLU A 127 0.02 -5.84 16.61
CA GLU A 127 1.11 -5.94 15.64
C GLU A 127 1.56 -4.54 15.18
N GLY A 128 2.85 -4.37 14.92
CA GLY A 128 3.40 -3.12 14.39
C GLY A 128 3.62 -2.01 15.44
N PHE A 129 3.48 -2.31 16.73
CA PHE A 129 3.99 -1.46 17.80
C PHE A 129 5.52 -1.56 17.81
N ASP A 130 6.20 -0.41 17.80
CA ASP A 130 7.63 -0.41 18.07
C ASP A 130 7.86 -0.83 19.52
N SER A 131 8.98 -1.51 19.76
CA SER A 131 9.44 -1.87 21.10
C SER A 131 9.83 -0.65 21.96
N GLU A 132 9.87 0.55 21.35
CA GLU A 132 10.19 1.78 22.04
C GLU A 132 8.98 2.29 22.85
N LEU A 133 8.93 1.84 24.09
CA LEU A 133 8.12 2.42 25.16
C LEU A 133 8.67 3.84 25.42
N ILE A 134 8.07 4.86 24.79
CA ILE A 134 8.32 6.25 25.19
C ILE A 134 7.58 6.45 26.52
N VAL A 135 8.34 6.33 27.62
CA VAL A 135 7.92 6.64 28.99
C VAL A 135 8.14 8.12 29.27
#